data_AF-A0A1C5IXX1-F1
#
_entry.id   AF-A0A1C5IXX1-F1
#
_cell.length_a   1.000
_cell.length_b   1.000
_cell.length_c   1.000
_cell.angle_alpha   90.00
_cell.angle_beta   90.00
_cell.angle_gamma   90.00
#
_symmetry.space_group_name_H-M   'P 1'
#
loop_
_entity.id
_entity.type
_entity.pdbx_description
1 polymer ?
#
loop_
_entity_poly.entity_id
_entity_poly.type
_entity_poly.pdbx_seq_one_letter_code
_entity_poly.pdbx_strand_id
1 'polypeptide(L)'
;MPTFDTPEPIQVTVDVAVGDVRIAAGDRETTVVEVRPTDGTAEADVQAAQQTRVEYADGRLLIKGPRQKVLGMFGKVGSIDVTIDLPTDSRVQGSASVAGFRCTGHLGECRLKTSVGDIHADHTGPLDLSTSAGAVEVASVAGRAEVSTGSGRLRLGEIDGNAVIKNSNGNSWVGTVAGDLRVNAANGDISVDRARAGVTATTANGDIRIGEVLRGSVSVKTAMGELEVGIHGDTAAFLDLHTQFGTVRNQIEPSDAPPQHERTVEVRARTSYGDIVIRRS
;
A
#
# COMPACT_ATOMS: atom_id res chain seq x y z
N MET A 1 -16.73 14.92 22.60
CA MET A 1 -16.86 14.52 21.19
C MET A 1 -17.25 15.75 20.38
N PRO A 2 -16.29 16.51 19.83
CA PRO A 2 -16.60 17.61 18.94
C PRO A 2 -17.26 17.12 17.65
N THR A 3 -18.24 17.88 17.18
CA THR A 3 -18.96 17.68 15.93
C THR A 3 -18.88 18.97 15.11
N PHE A 4 -18.62 18.84 13.82
CA PHE A 4 -18.47 19.96 12.88
C PHE A 4 -19.43 19.77 11.69
N ASP A 5 -20.05 20.85 11.24
CA ASP A 5 -20.85 20.85 10.01
C ASP A 5 -19.90 20.83 8.80
N THR A 6 -19.94 19.74 8.03
CA THR A 6 -19.05 19.47 6.90
C THR A 6 -19.86 18.86 5.75
N PRO A 7 -20.70 19.64 5.05
CA PRO A 7 -21.51 19.14 3.93
C PRO A 7 -20.65 18.80 2.71
N GLU A 8 -19.41 19.28 2.66
CA GLU A 8 -18.43 18.98 1.61
C GLU A 8 -17.24 18.18 2.18
N PRO A 9 -16.54 17.38 1.34
CA PRO A 9 -15.34 16.65 1.75
C PRO A 9 -14.25 17.57 2.32
N ILE A 10 -13.61 17.13 3.42
CA ILE A 10 -12.64 17.92 4.17
C ILE A 10 -11.20 17.42 4.00
N GLN A 11 -10.25 18.17 4.53
CA GLN A 11 -8.86 17.73 4.71
C GLN A 11 -8.61 17.42 6.17
N VAL A 12 -8.23 16.19 6.48
CA VAL A 12 -7.92 15.74 7.84
C VAL A 12 -6.42 15.58 7.99
N THR A 13 -5.84 16.20 9.02
CA THR A 13 -4.48 15.96 9.47
C THR A 13 -4.50 15.35 10.86
N VAL A 14 -3.95 14.15 11.00
CA VAL A 14 -3.81 13.44 12.28
C VAL A 14 -2.33 13.25 12.58
N ASP A 15 -1.86 13.76 13.72
CA ASP A 15 -0.50 13.56 14.23
C ASP A 15 -0.58 13.02 15.67
N VAL A 16 -0.33 11.72 15.84
CA VAL A 16 -0.43 11.02 17.13
C VAL A 16 0.86 10.26 17.43
N ALA A 17 1.26 10.21 18.70
CA ALA A 17 2.48 9.47 19.05
C ALA A 17 2.21 7.96 19.09
N VAL A 18 1.26 7.54 19.92
CA VAL A 18 0.96 6.14 20.22
C VAL A 18 -0.56 5.95 20.29
N GLY A 19 -1.06 4.82 19.78
CA GLY A 19 -2.44 4.38 19.94
C GLY A 19 -3.05 3.83 18.66
N ASP A 20 -4.32 4.13 18.38
CA ASP A 20 -5.01 3.68 17.17
C ASP A 20 -5.79 4.83 16.52
N VAL A 21 -5.75 4.90 15.19
CA VAL A 21 -6.54 5.86 14.42
C VAL A 21 -7.56 5.11 13.56
N ARG A 22 -8.84 5.37 13.81
CA ARG A 22 -9.97 4.83 13.06
C ARG A 22 -10.65 5.96 12.30
N ILE A 23 -10.76 5.82 10.99
CA ILE A 23 -11.38 6.80 10.10
C ILE A 23 -12.47 6.09 9.32
N ALA A 24 -13.70 6.56 9.44
CA ALA A 24 -14.84 6.03 8.71
C ALA A 24 -15.39 7.13 7.79
N ALA A 25 -15.24 6.92 6.49
CA ALA A 25 -15.84 7.76 5.47
C ALA A 25 -17.22 7.22 5.08
N GLY A 26 -18.21 8.11 5.01
CA GLY A 26 -19.55 7.73 4.58
C GLY A 26 -20.36 8.92 4.11
N ASP A 27 -21.55 8.64 3.58
CA ASP A 27 -22.51 9.66 3.16
C ASP A 27 -23.09 10.38 4.39
N ARG A 28 -22.47 11.52 4.73
CA ARG A 28 -22.81 12.33 5.90
C ARG A 28 -22.40 13.77 5.68
N GLU A 29 -23.12 14.69 6.30
CA GLU A 29 -22.87 16.13 6.23
C GLU A 29 -22.14 16.68 7.47
N THR A 30 -21.68 15.79 8.36
CA THR A 30 -21.00 16.18 9.59
C THR A 30 -19.73 15.36 9.81
N THR A 31 -18.76 15.99 10.48
CA THR A 31 -17.55 15.33 10.93
C THR A 31 -17.58 15.21 12.46
N VAL A 32 -17.45 13.99 12.97
CA VAL A 32 -17.42 13.71 14.40
C VAL A 32 -16.03 13.19 14.76
N VAL A 33 -15.44 13.74 15.82
CA VAL A 33 -14.15 13.29 16.32
C VAL A 33 -14.30 12.84 17.77
N GLU A 34 -13.82 11.66 18.06
CA GLU A 34 -13.70 11.13 19.41
C GLU A 34 -12.23 10.87 19.71
N VAL A 35 -11.73 11.43 20.82
CA VAL A 35 -10.38 11.16 21.33
C VAL A 35 -10.54 10.57 22.72
N ARG A 36 -9.99 9.37 22.92
CA ARG A 36 -10.07 8.64 24.18
C ARG A 36 -8.68 8.18 24.62
N PRO A 37 -8.42 8.07 25.93
CA PRO A 37 -7.27 7.30 26.39
C PRO A 37 -7.45 5.84 25.95
N THR A 38 -6.38 5.20 25.50
CA THR A 38 -6.42 3.75 25.19
C THR A 38 -6.71 2.96 26.47
N ASP A 39 -6.04 3.29 27.58
CA ASP A 39 -6.38 2.82 28.94
C ASP A 39 -6.84 3.98 29.83
N GLY A 40 -8.13 4.01 30.17
CA GLY A 40 -8.72 5.04 31.02
C GLY A 40 -8.27 5.03 32.48
N THR A 41 -7.54 4.00 32.91
CA THR A 41 -6.93 3.93 34.25
C THR A 41 -5.47 4.38 34.25
N ALA A 42 -4.84 4.47 33.08
CA ALA A 42 -3.47 4.95 32.93
C ALA A 42 -3.44 6.48 32.89
N GLU A 43 -2.86 7.10 33.92
CA GLU A 43 -2.75 8.56 34.03
C GLU A 43 -2.08 9.19 32.79
N ALA A 44 -1.08 8.53 32.21
CA ALA A 44 -0.39 8.99 31.01
C ALA A 44 -1.33 9.07 29.79
N ASP A 45 -2.20 8.08 29.59
CA ASP A 45 -3.16 8.02 28.49
C ASP A 45 -4.26 9.08 28.69
N VAL A 46 -4.77 9.20 29.92
CA VAL A 46 -5.77 10.22 30.27
C VAL A 46 -5.22 11.61 30.02
N GLN A 47 -3.98 11.89 30.43
CA GLN A 47 -3.31 13.16 30.16
C GLN A 47 -3.09 13.38 28.66
N ALA A 48 -2.69 12.35 27.92
CA ALA A 48 -2.49 12.46 26.49
C ALA A 48 -3.79 12.79 25.73
N ALA A 49 -4.89 12.13 26.10
CA ALA A 49 -6.21 12.41 25.53
C ALA A 49 -6.67 13.85 25.84
N GLN A 50 -6.49 14.32 27.08
CA GLN A 50 -6.85 15.69 27.49
C GLN A 50 -6.01 16.77 26.81
N GLN A 51 -4.73 16.47 26.51
CA GLN A 51 -3.81 17.40 25.85
C GLN A 51 -3.90 17.36 24.32
N THR A 52 -4.64 16.40 23.77
CA THR A 52 -4.85 16.29 22.31
C THR A 52 -5.74 17.42 21.84
N ARG A 53 -5.27 18.15 20.84
CA ARG A 53 -6.02 19.27 20.24
C ARG A 53 -6.80 18.79 19.05
N VAL A 54 -8.07 19.18 18.98
CA VAL A 54 -8.94 18.97 17.83
C VAL A 54 -9.42 20.35 17.40
N GLU A 55 -8.98 20.79 16.22
CA GLU A 55 -9.26 22.11 15.67
C GLU A 55 -9.86 21.94 14.27
N TYR A 56 -10.95 22.64 13.97
CA TYR A 56 -11.56 22.65 12.65
C TYR A 56 -11.74 24.08 12.17
N ALA A 57 -11.22 24.39 10.99
CA ALA A 57 -11.39 25.68 10.33
C ALA A 57 -11.25 25.52 8.82
N ASP A 58 -12.09 26.22 8.04
CA ASP A 58 -11.98 26.32 6.58
C ASP A 58 -11.85 24.96 5.86
N GLY A 59 -12.67 23.98 6.25
CA GLY A 59 -12.63 22.63 5.64
C GLY A 59 -11.43 21.79 6.05
N ARG A 60 -10.67 22.20 7.08
CA ARG A 60 -9.48 21.48 7.58
C ARG A 60 -9.68 21.06 9.02
N LEU A 61 -9.60 19.77 9.27
CA LEU A 61 -9.59 19.17 10.60
C LEU A 61 -8.15 18.84 11.00
N LEU A 62 -7.68 19.41 12.10
CA LEU A 62 -6.40 19.12 12.70
C LEU A 62 -6.59 18.39 14.02
N ILE A 63 -6.04 17.18 14.12
CA ILE A 63 -5.95 16.40 15.34
C ILE A 63 -4.47 16.23 15.68
N LYS A 64 -4.06 16.81 16.80
CA LYS A 64 -2.65 16.83 17.21
C LYS A 64 -2.51 16.36 18.64
N GLY A 65 -1.94 15.17 18.79
CA GLY A 65 -1.53 14.63 20.08
C GLY A 65 -0.37 15.42 20.69
N PRO A 66 -0.12 15.24 21.99
CA PRO A 66 0.98 15.91 22.67
C PRO A 66 2.34 15.45 22.08
N ARG A 67 3.10 16.41 21.54
CA ARG A 67 4.50 16.15 21.17
C ARG A 67 5.34 16.13 22.42
N GLN A 68 5.94 14.99 22.76
CA GLN A 68 6.89 14.98 23.87
C GLN A 68 8.20 15.67 23.47
N LYS A 69 8.64 16.59 24.33
CA LYS A 69 9.97 17.16 24.28
C LYS A 69 10.95 16.09 24.75
N VAL A 70 11.95 15.78 23.93
CA VAL A 70 13.06 14.84 24.21
C VAL A 70 13.90 15.25 25.45
N LEU A 71 13.59 16.37 26.11
CA LEU A 71 14.35 16.93 27.23
C LEU A 71 14.00 16.37 28.62
N GLY A 72 13.14 15.35 28.71
CA GLY A 72 12.81 14.69 29.98
C GLY A 72 12.94 13.17 29.86
N MET A 73 14.08 12.63 30.28
CA MET A 73 14.16 11.22 30.65
C MET A 73 13.04 10.93 31.66
N PHE A 74 12.24 9.87 31.45
CA PHE A 74 11.21 9.31 32.34
C PHE A 74 9.72 9.72 32.19
N GLY A 75 9.30 10.43 31.14
CA GLY A 75 7.85 10.58 30.85
C GLY A 75 7.26 9.35 30.15
N LYS A 76 6.24 8.68 30.71
CA LYS A 76 5.47 7.65 29.97
C LYS A 76 4.79 8.30 28.75
N VAL A 77 4.89 7.69 27.59
CA VAL A 77 4.14 8.12 26.40
C VAL A 77 2.72 7.63 26.56
N GLY A 78 1.76 8.56 26.66
CA GLY A 78 0.35 8.20 26.71
C GLY A 78 -0.14 7.72 25.34
N SER A 79 -1.01 6.71 25.37
CA SER A 79 -1.67 6.13 24.20
C SER A 79 -3.08 6.70 24.05
N ILE A 80 -3.47 7.03 22.82
CA ILE A 80 -4.81 7.56 22.52
C ILE A 80 -5.46 6.83 21.36
N ASP A 81 -6.75 6.58 21.50
CA ASP A 81 -7.62 6.09 20.43
C ASP A 81 -8.35 7.29 19.82
N VAL A 82 -8.18 7.48 18.52
CA VAL A 82 -8.82 8.55 17.75
C VAL A 82 -9.80 7.92 16.77
N THR A 83 -11.08 8.25 16.89
CA THR A 83 -12.12 7.89 15.93
C THR A 83 -12.58 9.13 15.18
N ILE A 84 -12.62 9.05 13.86
CA ILE A 84 -13.02 10.14 12.97
C ILE A 84 -14.08 9.62 12.01
N ASP A 85 -15.23 10.24 12.07
CA ASP A 85 -16.41 9.94 11.27
C ASP A 85 -16.62 11.12 10.33
N LEU A 86 -16.42 10.94 9.01
CA LEU A 86 -16.32 12.07 8.07
C LEU A 86 -17.01 11.83 6.71
N PRO A 87 -17.29 12.87 5.91
CA PRO A 87 -17.85 12.73 4.57
C PRO A 87 -16.96 11.92 3.61
N THR A 88 -17.57 11.12 2.75
CA THR A 88 -16.92 10.46 1.61
C THR A 88 -16.00 11.42 0.82
N ASP A 89 -14.93 10.89 0.23
CA ASP A 89 -13.93 11.63 -0.56
C ASP A 89 -13.06 12.64 0.22
N SER A 90 -13.19 12.68 1.55
CA SER A 90 -12.29 13.50 2.38
C SER A 90 -10.86 12.99 2.28
N ARG A 91 -9.91 13.93 2.30
CA ARG A 91 -8.48 13.66 2.20
C ARG A 91 -7.87 13.46 3.57
N VAL A 92 -6.94 12.53 3.70
CA VAL A 92 -6.35 12.17 4.99
C VAL A 92 -4.83 12.25 4.93
N GLN A 93 -4.25 13.03 5.82
CA GLN A 93 -2.84 13.02 6.13
C GLN A 93 -2.64 12.50 7.57
N GLY A 94 -2.19 11.26 7.70
CA GLY A 94 -1.94 10.60 8.97
C GLY A 94 -0.45 10.43 9.24
N SER A 95 -0.02 10.80 10.44
CA SER A 95 1.33 10.56 10.95
C SER A 95 1.25 9.95 12.35
N ALA A 96 1.89 8.81 12.53
CA ALA A 96 2.02 8.15 13.81
C ALA A 96 3.43 7.59 14.09
N SER A 97 3.78 7.42 15.36
CA SER A 97 5.01 6.69 15.73
C SER A 97 4.71 5.21 15.97
N VAL A 98 3.80 4.90 16.90
CA VAL A 98 3.35 3.54 17.19
C VAL A 98 1.83 3.50 17.16
N ALA A 99 1.26 3.45 15.96
CA ALA A 99 -0.18 3.35 15.79
C ALA A 99 -0.55 2.68 14.47
N GLY A 100 -1.67 1.95 14.51
CA GLY A 100 -2.34 1.48 13.30
C GLY A 100 -3.30 2.52 12.73
N PHE A 101 -3.52 2.45 11.42
CA PHE A 101 -4.57 3.20 10.73
C PHE A 101 -5.61 2.22 10.21
N ARG A 102 -6.86 2.39 10.60
CA ARG A 102 -8.00 1.67 10.02
C ARG A 102 -8.92 2.67 9.35
N CYS A 103 -8.97 2.59 8.03
CA CYS A 103 -9.76 3.48 7.18
C CYS A 103 -10.87 2.68 6.50
N THR A 104 -12.13 2.98 6.79
CA THR A 104 -13.28 2.33 6.16
C THR A 104 -14.06 3.29 5.27
N GLY A 105 -14.71 2.74 4.26
CA GLY A 105 -15.43 3.52 3.25
C GLY A 105 -14.52 4.17 2.21
N HIS A 106 -15.03 5.20 1.53
CA HIS A 106 -14.36 5.85 0.40
C HIS A 106 -13.67 7.15 0.83
N LEU A 107 -12.35 7.09 0.93
CA LEU A 107 -11.51 8.26 1.16
C LEU A 107 -10.98 8.84 -0.15
N GLY A 108 -10.70 10.14 -0.14
CA GLY A 108 -9.96 10.81 -1.21
C GLY A 108 -8.45 10.47 -1.15
N GLU A 109 -7.60 11.45 -1.45
CA GLU A 109 -6.14 11.27 -1.33
C GLU A 109 -5.73 10.93 0.11
N CYS A 110 -4.91 9.88 0.26
CA CYS A 110 -4.40 9.42 1.55
C CYS A 110 -2.87 9.47 1.58
N ARG A 111 -2.33 10.16 2.59
CA ARG A 111 -0.91 10.16 2.94
C ARG A 111 -0.76 9.62 4.36
N LEU A 112 -0.33 8.37 4.51
CA LEU A 112 -0.25 7.68 5.79
C LEU A 112 1.20 7.32 6.13
N LYS A 113 1.66 7.74 7.30
CA LYS A 113 2.98 7.41 7.82
C LYS A 113 2.88 6.85 9.22
N THR A 114 3.44 5.67 9.45
CA THR A 114 3.63 5.10 10.79
C THR A 114 5.04 4.55 10.94
N SER A 115 5.61 4.48 12.14
CA SER A 115 6.86 3.72 12.32
C SER A 115 6.53 2.26 12.63
N VAL A 116 5.58 2.03 13.53
CA VAL A 116 5.10 0.70 13.88
C VAL A 116 3.59 0.70 13.92
N GLY A 117 2.96 -0.22 13.21
CA GLY A 117 1.51 -0.42 13.23
C GLY A 117 0.96 -0.85 11.88
N ASP A 118 -0.15 -1.58 11.92
CA ASP A 118 -0.81 -2.08 10.72
C ASP A 118 -1.64 -0.96 10.07
N ILE A 119 -1.65 -0.94 8.74
CA ILE A 119 -2.47 -0.01 7.98
C ILE A 119 -3.48 -0.83 7.17
N HIS A 120 -4.76 -0.56 7.41
CA HIS A 120 -5.87 -1.14 6.67
C HIS A 120 -6.72 -0.02 6.07
N ALA A 121 -6.98 -0.08 4.76
CA ALA A 121 -7.87 0.85 4.08
C ALA A 121 -8.77 0.14 3.05
N ASP A 122 -10.07 0.43 3.07
CA ASP A 122 -11.00 -0.12 2.08
C ASP A 122 -10.76 0.51 0.71
N HIS A 123 -11.11 1.79 0.56
CA HIS A 123 -11.00 2.53 -0.70
C HIS A 123 -10.35 3.88 -0.47
N THR A 124 -9.33 4.17 -1.27
CA THR A 124 -8.65 5.48 -1.26
C THR A 124 -8.58 6.04 -2.68
N GLY A 125 -8.43 7.35 -2.79
CA GLY A 125 -7.92 8.01 -3.99
C GLY A 125 -6.41 7.74 -4.17
N PRO A 126 -5.61 8.71 -4.65
CA PRO A 126 -4.16 8.54 -4.68
C PRO A 126 -3.60 8.23 -3.28
N LEU A 127 -2.69 7.25 -3.22
CA LEU A 127 -2.15 6.74 -1.97
C LEU A 127 -0.63 6.96 -1.89
N ASP A 128 -0.17 7.55 -0.78
CA ASP A 128 1.22 7.63 -0.36
C ASP A 128 1.33 7.03 1.05
N LEU A 129 1.99 5.87 1.17
CA LEU A 129 2.08 5.11 2.41
C LEU A 129 3.52 4.81 2.77
N SER A 130 3.90 5.08 4.02
CA SER A 130 5.20 4.71 4.57
C SER A 130 5.06 4.07 5.95
N THR A 131 5.54 2.83 6.10
CA THR A 131 5.65 2.15 7.40
C THR A 131 7.02 1.51 7.61
N SER A 132 7.58 1.54 8.82
CA SER A 132 8.82 0.80 9.09
C SER A 132 8.53 -0.66 9.46
N ALA A 133 7.46 -0.92 10.22
CA ALA A 133 7.03 -2.26 10.59
C ALA A 133 5.50 -2.33 10.73
N GLY A 134 4.87 -3.27 10.04
CA GLY A 134 3.42 -3.50 10.11
C GLY A 134 2.88 -4.08 8.81
N ALA A 135 1.76 -4.78 8.90
CA ALA A 135 1.03 -5.23 7.72
C ALA A 135 0.33 -4.05 7.04
N VAL A 136 0.28 -4.09 5.72
CA VAL A 136 -0.44 -3.12 4.89
C VAL A 136 -1.46 -3.87 4.07
N GLU A 137 -2.73 -3.52 4.22
CA GLU A 137 -3.83 -4.03 3.42
C GLU A 137 -4.65 -2.85 2.87
N VAL A 138 -4.72 -2.74 1.54
CA VAL A 138 -5.56 -1.74 0.88
C VAL A 138 -6.39 -2.44 -0.17
N ALA A 139 -7.72 -2.35 -0.10
CA ALA A 139 -8.57 -3.09 -1.02
C ALA A 139 -8.61 -2.44 -2.41
N SER A 140 -8.69 -1.11 -2.50
CA SER A 140 -8.69 -0.39 -3.79
C SER A 140 -8.07 1.00 -3.69
N VAL A 141 -7.32 1.39 -4.73
CA VAL A 141 -6.67 2.70 -4.90
C VAL A 141 -7.10 3.30 -6.24
N ALA A 142 -7.95 4.32 -6.17
CA ALA A 142 -8.39 5.12 -7.32
C ALA A 142 -7.31 6.14 -7.69
N GLY A 143 -6.29 5.68 -8.41
CA GLY A 143 -5.20 6.50 -8.93
C GLY A 143 -3.83 5.89 -8.69
N ARG A 144 -2.83 6.74 -8.45
CA ARG A 144 -1.45 6.28 -8.19
C ARG A 144 -1.29 5.74 -6.77
N ALA A 145 -0.47 4.71 -6.62
CA ALA A 145 -0.05 4.17 -5.33
C ALA A 145 1.47 4.26 -5.17
N GLU A 146 1.94 4.87 -4.08
CA GLU A 146 3.33 4.84 -3.67
C GLU A 146 3.42 4.27 -2.26
N VAL A 147 4.03 3.09 -2.12
CA VAL A 147 4.04 2.36 -0.85
C VAL A 147 5.46 1.94 -0.50
N SER A 148 5.91 2.32 0.70
CA SER A 148 7.20 1.95 1.26
C SER A 148 7.01 1.27 2.61
N THR A 149 7.51 0.04 2.74
CA THR A 149 7.42 -0.76 3.96
C THR A 149 8.79 -1.33 4.34
N GLY A 150 9.19 -1.19 5.60
CA GLY A 150 10.44 -1.78 6.10
C GLY A 150 10.32 -3.25 6.46
N SER A 151 9.20 -3.66 7.06
CA SER A 151 8.92 -5.04 7.41
C SER A 151 7.41 -5.25 7.52
N GLY A 152 6.91 -6.34 6.94
CA GLY A 152 5.52 -6.74 7.03
C GLY A 152 4.95 -7.19 5.69
N ARG A 153 3.79 -7.84 5.75
CA ARG A 153 3.05 -8.26 4.55
C ARG A 153 2.38 -7.05 3.91
N LEU A 154 2.48 -6.94 2.59
CA LEU A 154 1.81 -5.93 1.80
C LEU A 154 0.78 -6.59 0.88
N ARG A 155 -0.45 -6.10 0.92
CA ARG A 155 -1.57 -6.59 0.11
C ARG A 155 -2.32 -5.39 -0.47
N LEU A 156 -2.22 -5.19 -1.78
CA LEU A 156 -2.96 -4.16 -2.51
C LEU A 156 -3.92 -4.83 -3.49
N GLY A 157 -5.23 -4.63 -3.36
CA GLY A 157 -6.24 -5.28 -4.19
C GLY A 157 -6.26 -4.73 -5.61
N GLU A 158 -6.90 -3.60 -5.82
CA GLU A 158 -7.02 -2.95 -7.12
C GLU A 158 -6.33 -1.59 -7.15
N ILE A 159 -5.62 -1.28 -8.23
CA ILE A 159 -4.95 -0.01 -8.44
C ILE A 159 -5.26 0.49 -9.85
N ASP A 160 -5.96 1.61 -9.96
CA ASP A 160 -6.40 2.16 -11.25
C ASP A 160 -5.30 2.92 -12.01
N GLY A 161 -4.23 3.31 -11.32
CA GLY A 161 -3.10 4.04 -11.90
C GLY A 161 -1.78 3.27 -11.81
N ASN A 162 -0.69 4.05 -11.81
CA ASN A 162 0.66 3.52 -11.65
C ASN A 162 0.97 3.22 -10.19
N ALA A 163 1.77 2.19 -9.94
CA ALA A 163 2.12 1.75 -8.60
C ALA A 163 3.64 1.61 -8.42
N VAL A 164 4.16 2.18 -7.33
CA VAL A 164 5.56 2.00 -6.90
C VAL A 164 5.56 1.42 -5.49
N ILE A 165 6.11 0.22 -5.36
CA ILE A 165 6.15 -0.54 -4.11
C ILE A 165 7.60 -0.81 -3.74
N LYS A 166 7.97 -0.50 -2.50
CA LYS A 166 9.24 -0.86 -1.88
C LYS A 166 8.95 -1.61 -0.61
N ASN A 167 9.42 -2.85 -0.51
CA ASN A 167 9.26 -3.66 0.70
C ASN A 167 10.59 -4.30 1.07
N SER A 168 11.19 -3.91 2.20
CA SER A 168 12.49 -4.49 2.56
C SER A 168 12.33 -5.94 3.03
N ASN A 169 11.30 -6.25 3.82
CA ASN A 169 11.07 -7.61 4.32
C ASN A 169 9.58 -7.95 4.35
N GLY A 170 9.22 -9.09 3.76
CA GLY A 170 7.85 -9.59 3.72
C GLY A 170 7.33 -9.78 2.30
N ASN A 171 6.18 -10.45 2.20
CA ASN A 171 5.59 -10.76 0.91
C ASN A 171 4.75 -9.58 0.42
N SER A 172 4.87 -9.29 -0.88
CA SER A 172 4.11 -8.27 -1.57
C SER A 172 3.12 -8.93 -2.53
N TRP A 173 1.84 -8.73 -2.29
CA TRP A 173 0.77 -9.14 -3.19
C TRP A 173 0.07 -7.92 -3.78
N VAL A 174 -0.14 -7.95 -5.09
CA VAL A 174 -0.94 -6.98 -5.84
C VAL A 174 -2.00 -7.76 -6.63
N GLY A 175 -3.28 -7.44 -6.47
CA GLY A 175 -4.35 -8.08 -7.23
C GLY A 175 -4.33 -7.62 -8.69
N THR A 176 -4.98 -6.49 -8.98
CA THR A 176 -5.00 -5.89 -10.32
C THR A 176 -4.36 -4.51 -10.34
N VAL A 177 -3.49 -4.26 -11.31
CA VAL A 177 -2.93 -2.93 -11.59
C VAL A 177 -3.23 -2.53 -13.04
N ALA A 178 -3.83 -1.36 -13.22
CA ALA A 178 -4.21 -0.86 -14.53
C ALA A 178 -3.06 -0.10 -15.24
N GLY A 179 -2.24 0.62 -14.47
CA GLY A 179 -1.04 1.31 -14.95
C GLY A 179 0.24 0.50 -14.80
N ASP A 180 1.38 1.18 -14.93
CA ASP A 180 2.70 0.54 -14.77
C ASP A 180 2.99 0.23 -13.30
N LEU A 181 3.51 -0.96 -13.04
CA LEU A 181 3.87 -1.44 -11.71
C LEU A 181 5.39 -1.56 -11.56
N ARG A 182 5.93 -0.97 -10.50
CA ARG A 182 7.31 -1.16 -10.08
C ARG A 182 7.37 -1.68 -8.65
N VAL A 183 7.86 -2.90 -8.45
CA VAL A 183 8.06 -3.52 -7.13
C VAL A 183 9.54 -3.77 -6.89
N ASN A 184 10.07 -3.28 -5.77
CA ASN A 184 11.42 -3.60 -5.31
C ASN A 184 11.31 -4.20 -3.91
N ALA A 185 11.57 -5.49 -3.80
CA ALA A 185 11.71 -6.20 -2.54
C ALA A 185 13.18 -6.49 -2.24
N ALA A 186 13.54 -6.63 -0.96
CA ALA A 186 14.83 -7.21 -0.59
C ALA A 186 14.67 -8.68 -0.21
N ASN A 187 13.78 -8.99 0.73
CA ASN A 187 13.49 -10.36 1.15
C ASN A 187 11.98 -10.62 1.18
N GLY A 188 11.50 -11.47 0.29
CA GLY A 188 10.12 -11.88 0.22
C GLY A 188 9.62 -12.03 -1.21
N ASP A 189 8.49 -12.72 -1.32
CA ASP A 189 7.88 -13.05 -2.60
C ASP A 189 7.11 -11.85 -3.15
N ILE A 190 7.09 -11.73 -4.47
CA ILE A 190 6.28 -10.76 -5.19
C ILE A 190 5.24 -11.53 -6.00
N SER A 191 3.96 -11.34 -5.69
CA SER A 191 2.85 -11.89 -6.46
C SER A 191 2.00 -10.76 -7.04
N VAL A 192 1.75 -10.82 -8.34
CA VAL A 192 0.85 -9.91 -9.05
C VAL A 192 -0.17 -10.74 -9.77
N ASP A 193 -1.46 -10.65 -9.45
CA ASP A 193 -2.45 -11.52 -10.09
C ASP A 193 -2.68 -11.09 -11.55
N ARG A 194 -2.89 -9.78 -11.80
CA ARG A 194 -3.14 -9.23 -13.14
C ARG A 194 -2.50 -7.85 -13.33
N ALA A 195 -1.66 -7.73 -14.36
CA ALA A 195 -1.07 -6.47 -14.81
C ALA A 195 -1.59 -6.06 -16.20
N ARG A 196 -2.24 -4.90 -16.30
CA ARG A 196 -2.78 -4.41 -17.58
C ARG A 196 -1.77 -3.60 -18.41
N ALA A 197 -0.63 -3.24 -17.82
CA ALA A 197 0.48 -2.54 -18.45
C ALA A 197 1.83 -3.13 -17.99
N GLY A 198 2.91 -2.35 -18.06
CA GLY A 198 4.25 -2.84 -17.78
C GLY A 198 4.48 -3.20 -16.32
N VAL A 199 5.37 -4.17 -16.09
CA VAL A 199 5.78 -4.61 -14.75
C VAL A 199 7.29 -4.61 -14.65
N THR A 200 7.83 -3.95 -13.64
CA THR A 200 9.22 -4.12 -13.21
C THR A 200 9.23 -4.65 -11.78
N ALA A 201 9.56 -5.92 -11.59
CA ALA A 201 9.63 -6.53 -10.27
C ALA A 201 11.05 -7.02 -10.01
N THR A 202 11.60 -6.68 -8.84
CA THR A 202 12.92 -7.14 -8.42
C THR A 202 12.89 -7.55 -6.96
N THR A 203 13.43 -8.71 -6.64
CA THR A 203 13.70 -9.16 -5.27
C THR A 203 15.13 -9.68 -5.16
N ALA A 204 15.77 -9.57 -3.99
CA ALA A 204 17.07 -10.22 -3.79
C ALA A 204 16.87 -11.71 -3.47
N ASN A 205 15.94 -12.01 -2.56
CA ASN A 205 15.58 -13.36 -2.16
C ASN A 205 14.05 -13.50 -2.14
N GLY A 206 13.52 -14.42 -2.94
CA GLY A 206 12.10 -14.69 -3.03
C GLY A 206 11.66 -14.98 -4.47
N ASP A 207 10.48 -15.56 -4.57
CA ASP A 207 9.88 -15.89 -5.86
C ASP A 207 9.16 -14.67 -6.44
N ILE A 208 9.10 -14.59 -7.78
CA ILE A 208 8.28 -13.59 -8.45
C ILE A 208 7.26 -14.31 -9.33
N ARG A 209 5.98 -14.09 -9.03
CA ARG A 209 4.85 -14.62 -9.79
C ARG A 209 4.05 -13.46 -10.38
N ILE A 210 3.96 -13.39 -11.70
CA ILE A 210 3.01 -12.56 -12.42
C ILE A 210 1.96 -13.50 -13.01
N GLY A 211 0.75 -13.48 -12.47
CA GLY A 211 -0.35 -14.37 -12.84
C GLY A 211 -0.77 -14.19 -14.30
N GLU A 212 -0.98 -12.95 -14.71
CA GLU A 212 -1.34 -12.56 -16.07
C GLU A 212 -0.83 -11.14 -16.39
N VAL A 213 -0.21 -10.96 -17.57
CA VAL A 213 0.09 -9.64 -18.15
C VAL A 213 -0.57 -9.46 -19.52
N LEU A 214 -1.14 -8.28 -19.75
CA LEU A 214 -1.91 -7.99 -20.96
C LEU A 214 -1.12 -7.27 -22.07
N ARG A 215 -0.12 -6.45 -21.74
CA ARG A 215 0.72 -5.70 -22.70
C ARG A 215 1.89 -5.01 -22.02
N GLY A 216 2.83 -4.51 -22.82
CA GLY A 216 3.91 -3.64 -22.37
C GLY A 216 5.21 -4.40 -22.08
N SER A 217 6.07 -3.84 -21.24
CA SER A 217 7.35 -4.48 -20.88
C SER A 217 7.25 -5.10 -19.49
N VAL A 218 7.64 -6.36 -19.38
CA VAL A 218 7.78 -7.11 -18.13
C VAL A 218 9.26 -7.38 -17.89
N SER A 219 9.82 -6.79 -16.85
CA SER A 219 11.19 -7.05 -16.39
C SER A 219 11.15 -7.61 -14.98
N VAL A 220 11.34 -8.91 -14.83
CA VAL A 220 11.37 -9.61 -13.54
C VAL A 220 12.78 -10.12 -13.24
N LYS A 221 13.25 -9.86 -12.02
CA LYS A 221 14.60 -10.25 -11.60
C LYS A 221 14.62 -10.72 -10.14
N THR A 222 15.14 -11.91 -9.91
CA THR A 222 15.49 -12.39 -8.56
C THR A 222 16.94 -12.88 -8.54
N ALA A 223 17.63 -12.82 -7.39
CA ALA A 223 18.93 -13.49 -7.29
C ALA A 223 18.74 -14.96 -6.91
N MET A 224 17.79 -15.23 -6.02
CA MET A 224 17.45 -16.55 -5.50
C MET A 224 15.93 -16.68 -5.44
N GLY A 225 15.36 -17.52 -6.31
CA GLY A 225 13.93 -17.76 -6.39
C GLY A 225 13.45 -18.17 -7.79
N GLU A 226 12.26 -18.74 -7.84
CA GLU A 226 11.54 -19.08 -9.07
C GLU A 226 10.90 -17.83 -9.68
N LEU A 227 10.83 -17.80 -11.01
CA LEU A 227 10.12 -16.78 -11.76
C LEU A 227 8.99 -17.44 -12.56
N GLU A 228 7.75 -17.01 -12.32
CA GLU A 228 6.61 -17.38 -13.15
C GLU A 228 5.98 -16.13 -13.78
N VAL A 229 5.77 -16.18 -15.09
CA VAL A 229 5.04 -15.13 -15.82
C VAL A 229 3.97 -15.77 -16.71
N GLY A 230 2.71 -15.45 -16.43
CA GLY A 230 1.57 -15.76 -17.28
C GLY A 230 1.29 -14.64 -18.28
N ILE A 231 1.16 -15.01 -19.55
CA ILE A 231 0.82 -14.08 -20.64
C ILE A 231 -0.64 -14.29 -21.03
N HIS A 232 -1.39 -13.19 -21.15
CA HIS A 232 -2.77 -13.24 -21.63
C HIS A 232 -2.86 -13.98 -22.98
N GLY A 233 -3.90 -14.80 -23.16
CA GLY A 233 -4.10 -15.68 -24.33
C GLY A 233 -3.87 -14.99 -25.68
N ASP A 234 -4.48 -13.83 -25.89
CA ASP A 234 -4.43 -13.08 -27.17
C ASP A 234 -3.24 -12.11 -27.29
N THR A 235 -2.19 -12.29 -26.49
CA THR A 235 -1.02 -11.39 -26.50
C THR A 235 0.21 -12.11 -27.05
N ALA A 236 0.84 -11.53 -28.07
CA ALA A 236 2.11 -12.03 -28.58
C ALA A 236 3.26 -11.66 -27.64
N ALA A 237 4.16 -12.60 -27.37
CA ALA A 237 5.22 -12.43 -26.38
C ALA A 237 6.61 -12.54 -27.00
N PHE A 238 7.45 -11.55 -26.75
CA PHE A 238 8.88 -11.60 -27.03
C PHE A 238 9.61 -11.95 -25.74
N LEU A 239 10.41 -13.03 -25.75
CA LEU A 239 10.97 -13.61 -24.53
C LEU A 239 12.51 -13.51 -24.50
N ASP A 240 13.04 -12.89 -23.44
CA ASP A 240 14.45 -12.85 -23.05
C ASP A 240 14.58 -13.48 -21.65
N LEU A 241 14.85 -14.78 -21.62
CA LEU A 241 14.83 -15.60 -20.40
C LEU A 241 16.23 -16.10 -20.08
N HIS A 242 16.69 -15.91 -18.85
CA HIS A 242 18.02 -16.35 -18.44
C HIS A 242 18.05 -16.80 -16.98
N THR A 243 18.45 -18.05 -16.76
CA THR A 243 18.81 -18.59 -15.44
C THR A 243 20.27 -19.03 -15.46
N GLN A 244 21.05 -18.71 -14.42
CA GLN A 244 22.42 -19.20 -14.30
C GLN A 244 22.45 -20.64 -13.76
N PHE A 245 21.61 -20.94 -12.77
CA PHE A 245 21.44 -22.26 -12.17
C PHE A 245 19.95 -22.59 -12.03
N GLY A 246 19.42 -23.31 -13.01
CA GLY A 246 18.02 -23.72 -13.06
C GLY A 246 17.61 -24.12 -14.48
N THR A 247 16.31 -24.25 -14.70
CA THR A 247 15.72 -24.60 -16.00
C THR A 247 14.76 -23.53 -16.47
N VAL A 248 14.66 -23.37 -17.80
CA VAL A 248 13.65 -22.52 -18.43
C VAL A 248 12.59 -23.42 -19.04
N ARG A 249 11.34 -23.22 -18.65
CA ARG A 249 10.16 -23.90 -19.19
C ARG A 249 9.27 -22.87 -19.89
N ASN A 250 9.29 -22.89 -21.21
CA ASN A 250 8.37 -22.10 -22.02
C ASN A 250 7.20 -22.99 -22.46
N GLN A 251 5.99 -22.66 -22.00
CA GLN A 251 4.74 -23.35 -22.34
C GLN A 251 3.89 -22.56 -23.36
N ILE A 252 4.45 -21.51 -23.97
CA ILE A 252 3.78 -20.75 -25.03
C ILE A 252 4.14 -21.34 -26.39
N GLU A 253 3.13 -21.62 -27.20
CA GLU A 253 3.30 -22.04 -28.59
C GLU A 253 4.00 -20.94 -29.40
N PRO A 254 5.07 -21.26 -30.13
CA PRO A 254 5.69 -20.33 -31.06
C PRO A 254 4.68 -19.85 -32.11
N SER A 255 4.64 -18.55 -32.33
CA SER A 255 3.86 -17.93 -33.41
C SER A 255 4.77 -17.03 -34.23
N ASP A 256 4.46 -16.86 -35.51
CA ASP A 256 5.04 -15.82 -36.34
C ASP A 256 4.71 -14.43 -35.78
N ALA A 257 5.46 -13.42 -36.22
CA ALA A 257 5.32 -12.06 -35.70
C ALA A 257 3.86 -11.57 -35.76
N PRO A 258 3.34 -11.00 -34.66
CA PRO A 258 1.96 -10.54 -34.59
C PRO A 258 1.67 -9.50 -35.69
N PRO A 259 0.47 -9.50 -36.29
CA PRO A 259 -0.01 -8.37 -37.09
C PRO A 259 0.08 -7.05 -36.29
N GLN A 260 0.23 -5.90 -36.95
CA GLN A 260 0.45 -4.58 -36.33
C GLN A 260 -0.60 -4.13 -35.29
N HIS A 261 -1.70 -4.86 -35.15
CA HIS A 261 -2.85 -4.57 -34.29
C HIS A 261 -3.04 -5.57 -33.13
N GLU A 262 -2.16 -6.56 -33.01
CA GLU A 262 -2.16 -7.47 -31.86
C GLU A 262 -1.46 -6.86 -30.65
N ARG A 263 -1.94 -7.21 -29.46
CA ARG A 263 -1.32 -6.80 -28.20
C ARG A 263 0.02 -7.52 -28.08
N THR A 264 1.07 -6.77 -27.74
CA THR A 264 2.40 -7.34 -27.53
C THR A 264 2.88 -7.15 -26.10
N VAL A 265 3.69 -8.11 -25.65
CA VAL A 265 4.42 -8.02 -24.38
C VAL A 265 5.87 -8.44 -24.59
N GLU A 266 6.79 -7.65 -24.05
CA GLU A 266 8.21 -7.98 -23.99
C GLU A 266 8.53 -8.49 -22.60
N VAL A 267 8.96 -9.74 -22.47
CA VAL A 267 9.26 -10.38 -21.19
C VAL A 267 10.74 -10.61 -21.07
N ARG A 268 11.31 -10.00 -20.04
CA ARG A 268 12.68 -10.14 -19.61
C ARG A 268 12.70 -10.75 -18.21
N ALA A 269 13.04 -12.03 -18.11
CA ALA A 269 13.10 -12.75 -16.84
C ALA A 269 14.52 -13.23 -16.55
N ARG A 270 15.07 -12.83 -15.40
CA ARG A 270 16.44 -13.19 -14.99
C ARG A 270 16.51 -13.69 -13.56
N THR A 271 17.01 -14.90 -13.36
CA THR A 271 17.35 -15.43 -12.03
C THR A 271 18.78 -15.97 -12.01
N SER A 272 19.48 -15.87 -10.87
CA SER A 272 20.78 -16.54 -10.73
C SER A 272 20.57 -17.99 -10.27
N TYR A 273 19.62 -18.23 -9.37
CA TYR A 273 19.28 -19.56 -8.88
C TYR A 273 17.76 -19.71 -8.83
N GLY A 274 17.24 -20.64 -9.63
CA GLY A 274 15.82 -20.92 -9.72
C GLY A 274 15.36 -21.20 -11.14
N ASP A 275 14.18 -21.76 -11.24
CA ASP A 275 13.52 -22.05 -12.51
C ASP A 275 12.81 -20.80 -13.05
N ILE A 276 12.60 -20.78 -14.36
CA ILE A 276 11.78 -19.78 -15.04
C ILE A 276 10.66 -20.51 -15.77
N VAL A 277 9.41 -20.18 -15.46
CA VAL A 277 8.21 -20.72 -16.11
C VAL A 277 7.47 -19.59 -16.82
N ILE A 278 7.27 -19.76 -18.12
CA ILE A 278 6.41 -18.89 -18.92
C ILE A 278 5.21 -19.71 -19.39
N ARG A 279 4.00 -19.21 -19.17
CA ARG A 279 2.75 -19.89 -19.54
C ARG A 279 1.71 -18.95 -20.15
N ARG A 280 0.69 -19.52 -20.75
CA ARG A 280 -0.57 -18.81 -21.02
C ARG A 280 -1.40 -18.70 -19.72
N SER A 281 -2.18 -17.64 -19.61
CA SER A 281 -3.16 -17.46 -18.53
C SER A 281 -4.58 -17.32 -19.06
#